data_AF-A0A9Q5CAJ7-F1
#
_entry.id   AF-A0A9Q5CAJ7-F1
#
_cell.length_a   1.000
_cell.length_b   1.000
_cell.length_c   1.000
_cell.angle_alpha   90.00
_cell.angle_beta   90.00
_cell.angle_gamma   90.00
#
_symmetry.space_group_name_H-M   'P 1'
#
loop_
_entity.id
_entity.type
_entity.pdbx_description
1 polymer ?
#
loop_
_entity_poly.entity_id
_entity_poly.type
_entity_poly.pdbx_seq_one_letter_code
_entity_poly.pdbx_strand_id
1 'polypeptide(L)'
;MKKQLQQLGEVSNMILDLKLADLQTVAQQIGALQAENHKVRQDQERRAHELGQTEAPDLAQYAGQDERWNAWVQTKIKARNIELAKLSAEREDRMAAARTAMGRAEVIKSLLRKNQS
;
A
#
# COMPACT_ATOMS: atom_id res chain seq x y z
N MET A 1 -9.06 26.70 -31.60
CA MET A 1 -9.54 25.36 -31.24
C MET A 1 -8.47 24.26 -31.28
N LYS A 2 -7.83 23.94 -32.41
CA LYS A 2 -6.89 22.80 -32.51
C LYS A 2 -5.72 22.85 -31.49
N LYS A 3 -5.09 24.02 -31.35
CA LYS A 3 -4.01 24.27 -30.37
C LYS A 3 -4.48 24.14 -28.91
N GLN A 4 -5.67 24.64 -28.60
CA GLN A 4 -6.26 24.54 -27.25
C GLN A 4 -6.60 23.08 -26.89
N LEU A 5 -7.07 22.30 -27.86
CA LEU A 5 -7.36 20.88 -27.65
C LEU A 5 -6.09 20.04 -27.46
N GLN A 6 -4.99 20.40 -28.15
CA GLN A 6 -3.68 19.79 -27.92
C GLN A 6 -3.15 20.08 -26.51
N GLN A 7 -3.18 21.35 -26.10
CA GLN A 7 -2.80 21.76 -24.75
C GLN A 7 -3.64 21.06 -23.68
N LEU A 8 -4.95 20.91 -23.89
CA LEU A 8 -5.83 20.20 -22.98
C LEU A 8 -5.47 18.70 -22.89
N GLY A 9 -5.03 18.10 -24.00
CA GLY A 9 -4.56 16.72 -24.05
C GLY A 9 -3.26 16.53 -23.25
N GLU A 10 -2.31 17.43 -23.41
CA GLU A 10 -1.06 17.43 -22.65
C GLU A 10 -1.33 17.55 -21.15
N VAL A 11 -2.16 18.52 -20.74
CA VAL A 11 -2.54 18.71 -19.33
C VAL A 11 -3.25 17.49 -18.77
N SER A 12 -4.13 16.85 -19.56
CA SER A 12 -4.87 15.67 -19.09
C SER A 12 -3.98 14.45 -18.91
N ASN A 13 -2.98 14.26 -19.78
CA ASN A 13 -1.98 13.22 -19.60
C ASN A 13 -1.12 13.48 -18.37
N MET A 14 -0.65 14.72 -18.15
CA MET A 14 0.10 15.07 -16.94
C MET A 14 -0.70 14.82 -15.66
N ILE A 15 -2.00 15.13 -15.67
CA ILE A 15 -2.89 14.84 -14.54
C ILE A 15 -3.01 13.32 -14.33
N LEU A 16 -3.16 12.53 -15.40
CA LEU A 16 -3.21 11.08 -15.30
C LEU A 16 -1.92 10.52 -14.70
N ASP A 17 -0.76 10.96 -15.19
CA ASP A 17 0.55 10.52 -14.69
C ASP A 17 0.71 10.83 -13.20
N LEU A 18 0.30 12.04 -12.78
CA LEU A 18 0.29 12.42 -11.36
C LEU A 18 -0.58 11.47 -10.53
N LYS A 19 -1.79 11.14 -11.00
CA LYS A 19 -2.69 10.22 -10.26
C LYS A 19 -2.18 8.79 -10.20
N LEU A 20 -1.48 8.32 -11.23
CA LEU A 20 -0.83 7.02 -11.20
C LEU A 20 0.36 6.99 -10.25
N ALA A 21 1.16 8.06 -10.21
CA ALA A 21 2.26 8.21 -9.26
C ALA A 21 1.75 8.21 -7.81
N ASP A 22 0.70 8.98 -7.50
CA ASP A 22 0.06 8.99 -6.18
C ASP A 22 -0.38 7.57 -5.76
N LEU A 23 -0.98 6.81 -6.68
CA LEU A 23 -1.44 5.45 -6.42
C LEU A 23 -0.28 4.49 -6.17
N GLN A 24 0.83 4.65 -6.90
CA GLN A 24 2.05 3.88 -6.68
C GLN A 24 2.65 4.15 -5.30
N THR A 25 2.69 5.40 -4.85
CA THR A 25 3.19 5.75 -3.51
C THR A 25 2.41 5.04 -2.41
N VAL A 26 1.08 5.01 -2.50
CA VAL A 26 0.25 4.29 -1.51
C VAL A 26 0.49 2.79 -1.56
N ALA A 27 0.59 2.23 -2.77
CA ALA A 27 0.85 0.80 -2.93
C ALA A 27 2.19 0.40 -2.28
N GLN A 28 3.22 1.25 -2.40
CA GLN A 28 4.51 1.04 -1.73
C GLN A 28 4.38 1.09 -0.21
N GLN A 29 3.64 2.06 0.34
CA GLN A 29 3.42 2.17 1.79
C GLN A 29 2.66 0.96 2.34
N ILE A 30 1.62 0.49 1.64
CA ILE A 30 0.89 -0.73 2.00
C ILE A 30 1.85 -1.93 1.99
N GLY A 31 2.65 -2.09 0.93
CA GLY A 31 3.62 -3.18 0.81
C GLY A 31 4.66 -3.18 1.94
N ALA A 32 5.16 -2.01 2.32
CA ALA A 32 6.11 -1.88 3.43
C ALA A 32 5.51 -2.34 4.77
N LEU A 33 4.30 -1.88 5.10
CA LEU A 33 3.62 -2.28 6.34
C LEU A 33 3.27 -3.78 6.36
N GLN A 34 2.88 -4.35 5.21
CA GLN A 34 2.65 -5.79 5.08
C GLN A 34 3.93 -6.59 5.28
N ALA A 35 5.05 -6.16 4.70
CA ALA A 35 6.35 -6.80 4.87
C ALA A 35 6.82 -6.76 6.33
N GLU A 36 6.64 -5.63 7.01
CA GLU A 36 6.95 -5.51 8.45
C GLU A 36 6.11 -6.46 9.30
N ASN A 37 4.80 -6.54 9.05
CA ASN A 37 3.92 -7.47 9.75
C ASN A 37 4.30 -8.93 9.49
N HIS A 38 4.66 -9.26 8.25
CA HIS A 38 5.10 -10.61 7.89
C HIS A 38 6.39 -10.99 8.63
N LYS A 39 7.38 -10.10 8.65
CA LYS A 39 8.65 -10.32 9.38
C LYS A 39 8.41 -10.60 10.85
N VAL A 40 7.57 -9.81 11.52
CA VAL A 40 7.29 -10.00 12.94
C VAL A 40 6.57 -11.32 13.22
N ARG A 41 5.68 -11.77 12.32
CA ARG A 41 5.05 -13.09 12.45
C ARG A 41 6.05 -14.22 12.27
N GLN A 42 6.96 -14.11 11.31
CA GLN A 42 8.05 -15.07 11.13
C GLN A 42 8.94 -15.16 12.37
N ASP A 43 9.25 -14.03 13.02
CA ASP A 43 10.03 -14.02 14.26
C ASP A 43 9.29 -14.75 15.40
N GLN A 44 7.96 -14.59 15.50
CA GLN A 44 7.13 -15.33 16.46
C GLN A 44 7.09 -16.83 16.17
N GLU A 45 6.91 -17.22 14.91
CA GLU A 45 6.90 -18.62 14.48
C GLU A 45 8.26 -19.28 14.75
N ARG A 46 9.36 -18.59 14.44
CA ARG A 46 10.71 -19.08 14.74
C ARG A 46 10.91 -19.30 16.24
N ARG A 47 10.52 -18.33 17.09
CA ARG A 47 10.63 -18.47 18.55
C ARG A 47 9.79 -19.64 19.08
N ALA A 48 8.57 -19.81 18.57
CA ALA A 48 7.73 -20.94 18.96
C ALA A 48 8.35 -22.29 18.58
N HIS A 49 8.96 -22.38 17.40
CA HIS A 49 9.67 -23.56 16.94
C HIS A 49 10.91 -23.86 17.80
N GLU A 50 11.72 -22.85 18.13
CA GLU A 50 12.90 -23.00 19.01
C GLU A 50 12.51 -23.54 20.40
N LEU A 51 11.42 -23.02 20.99
CA LEU A 51 10.90 -23.50 22.26
C LEU A 51 10.41 -24.96 22.18
N GLY A 52 9.83 -25.37 21.05
CA GLY A 52 9.38 -26.75 20.84
C GLY A 52 10.50 -27.78 20.64
N GLN A 53 11.72 -27.33 20.32
CA GLN A 53 12.88 -28.20 20.09
C GLN A 53 13.82 -28.30 21.29
N THR A 54 13.64 -27.46 22.31
CA THR A 54 14.55 -27.39 23.45
C THR A 54 14.07 -28.32 24.56
N GLU A 55 14.89 -29.31 24.93
CA GLU A 55 14.61 -30.21 26.07
C GLU A 55 14.86 -29.54 27.43
N ALA A 56 15.72 -28.51 27.45
CA ALA A 56 16.04 -27.73 28.63
C ALA A 56 15.02 -26.59 28.86
N PRO A 57 14.72 -26.24 30.12
CA PRO A 57 13.83 -25.14 30.44
C PRO A 57 14.36 -23.78 29.94
N ASP A 58 13.58 -23.09 29.11
CA ASP A 58 13.91 -21.74 28.62
C ASP A 58 13.60 -20.67 29.69
N LEU A 59 14.65 -20.04 30.21
CA LEU A 59 14.54 -19.05 31.29
C LEU A 59 13.71 -17.81 30.90
N ALA A 60 13.69 -17.41 29.63
CA ALA A 60 12.92 -16.26 29.18
C ALA A 60 11.42 -16.58 29.17
N GLN A 61 11.05 -17.81 28.83
CA GLN A 61 9.69 -18.31 28.94
C GLN A 61 9.24 -18.39 30.40
N TYR A 62 10.06 -18.99 31.29
CA TYR A 62 9.77 -19.06 32.73
C TYR A 62 9.63 -17.68 33.38
N ALA A 63 10.42 -16.71 32.94
CA ALA A 63 10.36 -15.33 33.41
C ALA A 63 9.21 -14.51 32.80
N GLY A 64 8.36 -15.11 31.94
CA GLY A 64 7.23 -14.43 31.30
C GLY A 64 7.63 -13.37 30.25
N GLN A 65 8.88 -13.38 29.79
CA GLN A 65 9.36 -12.38 28.82
C GLN A 65 8.74 -12.61 27.45
N ASP A 66 8.50 -13.87 27.05
CA ASP A 66 7.83 -14.21 25.80
C ASP A 66 6.39 -13.67 25.77
N GLU A 67 5.66 -13.69 26.89
CA GLU A 67 4.30 -13.14 26.97
C GLU A 67 4.31 -11.62 26.80
N ARG A 68 5.23 -10.92 27.48
CA ARG A 68 5.41 -9.46 27.36
C ARG A 68 5.80 -9.06 25.94
N TRP A 69 6.73 -9.80 25.34
CA TRP A 69 7.15 -9.59 23.96
C TRP A 69 5.98 -9.81 22.99
N ASN A 70 5.21 -10.89 23.17
CA ASN A 70 4.02 -11.17 22.37
C ASN A 70 2.97 -10.06 22.49
N ALA A 71 2.68 -9.57 23.70
CA ALA A 71 1.74 -8.45 23.90
C ALA A 71 2.22 -7.17 23.20
N TRP A 72 3.52 -6.88 23.27
CA TRP A 72 4.12 -5.75 22.55
C TRP A 72 4.00 -5.93 21.03
N VAL A 73 4.30 -7.12 20.51
CA VAL A 73 4.15 -7.46 19.08
C VAL A 73 2.70 -7.26 18.62
N GLN A 74 1.72 -7.79 19.37
CA GLN A 74 0.30 -7.65 19.01
C GLN A 74 -0.13 -6.18 18.98
N THR A 75 0.37 -5.36 19.91
CA THR A 75 0.13 -3.92 19.92
C THR A 75 0.66 -3.26 18.63
N LYS A 76 1.86 -3.62 18.19
CA LYS A 76 2.45 -3.12 16.94
C LYS A 76 1.68 -3.57 15.70
N ILE A 77 1.30 -4.85 15.63
CA ILE A 77 0.50 -5.39 14.52
C ILE A 77 -0.85 -4.67 14.44
N LYS A 78 -1.53 -4.46 15.57
CA LYS A 78 -2.80 -3.74 15.62
C LYS A 78 -2.66 -2.31 15.11
N ALA A 79 -1.64 -1.58 15.56
CA ALA A 79 -1.38 -0.22 15.08
C ALA A 79 -1.14 -0.17 13.56
N ARG A 80 -0.31 -1.09 13.03
CA ARG A 80 -0.05 -1.20 11.58
C ARG A 80 -1.30 -1.61 10.79
N ASN A 81 -2.14 -2.47 11.33
CA ASN A 81 -3.39 -2.88 10.66
C ASN A 81 -4.38 -1.72 10.56
N ILE A 82 -4.46 -0.87 11.58
CA ILE A 82 -5.25 0.37 11.51
C ILE A 82 -4.72 1.26 10.37
N GLU A 83 -3.40 1.40 10.27
CA GLU A 83 -2.79 2.20 9.21
C GLU A 83 -2.99 1.60 7.82
N LEU A 84 -2.86 0.27 7.69
CA LEU A 84 -3.19 -0.46 6.46
C LEU A 84 -4.63 -0.24 6.03
N ALA A 85 -5.58 -0.23 6.97
CA ALA A 85 -6.98 0.02 6.66
C ALA A 85 -7.20 1.44 6.12
N LYS A 86 -6.56 2.45 6.73
CA LYS A 86 -6.61 3.84 6.24
C LYS A 86 -6.01 3.96 4.84
N LEU A 87 -4.79 3.44 4.63
CA LEU A 87 -4.13 3.48 3.33
C LEU A 87 -4.91 2.71 2.26
N SER A 88 -5.60 1.63 2.64
CA SER A 88 -6.44 0.87 1.71
C SER A 88 -7.67 1.65 1.27
N ALA A 89 -8.31 2.37 2.19
CA ALA A 89 -9.41 3.28 1.84
C ALA A 89 -8.91 4.42 0.93
N GLU A 90 -7.77 5.03 1.30
CA GLU A 90 -7.16 6.11 0.52
C GLU A 90 -6.73 5.65 -0.89
N ARG A 91 -6.28 4.39 -1.02
CA ARG A 91 -5.96 3.78 -2.31
C ARG A 91 -7.19 3.68 -3.19
N GLU A 92 -8.35 3.31 -2.64
CA GLU A 92 -9.59 3.19 -3.42
C GLU A 92 -10.05 4.56 -3.95
N ASP A 93 -9.98 5.59 -3.11
CA ASP A 93 -10.29 6.97 -3.50
C ASP A 93 -9.35 7.46 -4.62
N ARG A 94 -8.04 7.21 -4.48
CA ARG A 94 -7.05 7.53 -5.52
C ARG A 94 -7.28 6.74 -6.81
N MET A 95 -7.71 5.49 -6.70
CA MET A 95 -8.03 4.66 -7.88
C MET A 95 -9.23 5.22 -8.64
N ALA A 96 -10.28 5.65 -7.93
CA ALA A 96 -11.43 6.32 -8.54
C ALA A 96 -11.02 7.63 -9.26
N ALA A 97 -10.15 8.43 -8.64
CA ALA A 97 -9.61 9.64 -9.26
C ALA A 97 -8.77 9.34 -10.50
N ALA A 98 -7.90 8.32 -10.45
CA ALA A 98 -7.08 7.89 -11.58
C ALA A 98 -7.94 7.39 -12.76
N ARG A 99 -8.98 6.58 -12.49
CA ARG A 99 -9.95 6.14 -13.52
C ARG A 99 -10.63 7.32 -14.21
N THR A 100 -11.04 8.32 -13.43
CA THR A 100 -11.67 9.54 -13.96
C THR A 100 -10.70 10.33 -14.85
N ALA A 101 -9.45 10.50 -14.41
CA ALA A 101 -8.41 11.17 -15.20
C ALA A 101 -8.12 10.41 -16.51
N MET A 102 -8.08 9.08 -16.46
CA MET A 102 -7.88 8.22 -17.62
C MET A 102 -9.00 8.39 -18.64
N GLY A 103 -10.26 8.34 -18.20
CA GLY A 103 -11.40 8.56 -19.09
C GLY A 103 -11.39 9.95 -19.75
N ARG A 104 -10.99 11.00 -19.02
CA ARG A 104 -10.82 12.35 -19.60
C ARG A 104 -9.73 12.38 -20.66
N ALA A 105 -8.57 11.77 -20.39
CA ALA A 105 -7.47 11.69 -21.35
C ALA A 105 -7.89 10.94 -22.63
N GLU A 106 -8.65 9.85 -22.49
CA GLU A 106 -9.18 9.07 -23.63
C GLU A 106 -10.17 9.85 -24.49
N VAL A 107 -11.09 10.60 -23.85
CA VAL A 107 -12.04 11.46 -24.57
C VAL A 107 -11.30 12.53 -25.36
N ILE A 108 -10.32 13.21 -24.76
CA ILE A 108 -9.56 14.26 -25.45
C ILE A 108 -8.74 13.67 -26.59
N LYS A 109 -8.12 12.50 -26.38
CA LYS A 109 -7.40 11.76 -27.44
C LYS A 109 -8.32 11.41 -28.61
N SER A 110 -9.57 11.02 -28.33
CA SER A 110 -10.58 10.73 -29.36
C SER A 110 -11.00 11.98 -30.12
N LEU A 111 -11.19 13.12 -29.42
CA LEU A 111 -11.51 14.40 -30.05
C LEU A 111 -10.36 14.94 -30.91
N LEU A 112 -9.11 14.74 -30.49
CA LEU A 112 -7.93 15.10 -31.27
C LEU A 112 -7.85 14.31 -32.58
N ARG A 113 -8.13 13.00 -32.54
CA ARG A 113 -8.18 12.15 -33.74
C ARG A 113 -9.27 12.59 -34.72
N LYS A 114 -10.47 12.89 -34.23
CA LYS A 114 -11.59 13.38 -35.08
C LYS A 114 -11.33 14.75 -35.73
N ASN A 115 -10.50 15.60 -35.12
CA ASN A 115 -10.11 16.90 -35.70
C ASN A 115 -8.86 16.82 -36.61
N GLN A 116 -8.34 15.62 -36.83
CA GLN A 116 -7.22 15.36 -37.75
C GLN A 116 -7.67 14.67 -39.06
N SER A 117 -8.84 14.02 -39.06
CA SER A 117 -9.58 13.60 -40.27
C SER A 117 -10.36 14.76 -40.87
#